data_AF-A0A7M3DQG2-F1
#
_entry.id   AF-A0A7M3DQG2-F1
#
_cell.length_a   1.000
_cell.length_b   1.000
_cell.length_c   1.000
_cell.angle_alpha   90.00
_cell.angle_beta   90.00
_cell.angle_gamma   90.00
#
_symmetry.space_group_name_H-M   'P 1'
#
loop_
_entity.id
_entity.type
_entity.pdbx_description
1 polymer ?
#
loop_
_entity_poly.entity_id
_entity_poly.type
_entity_poly.pdbx_seq_one_letter_code
_entity_poly.pdbx_strand_id
1 'polypeptide(L)'
;MWWTRRKKEVLPWYRQPTYKGKMTEAEKRRLDAFRMQPNHPAATVDELPEEVQSYINRLEMELYDKKQDMLTGRTVGISAAGAAWLCINYFGPPATTIWTYIFATALLSVPWLIHQFEWKKNADEFLPEKLEPDALMPSDEGIRAEWELNYTVAASRQERNSKRD
;
A
#
# COMPACT_ATOMS: atom_id res chain seq x y z
N MET A 1 -9.34 3.22 27.41
CA MET A 1 -9.72 1.96 26.71
C MET A 1 -10.93 2.28 25.87
N TRP A 2 -10.91 2.07 24.55
CA TRP A 2 -12.07 1.94 23.62
C TRP A 2 -11.68 2.36 22.19
N TRP A 3 -10.69 1.68 21.64
CA TRP A 3 -10.51 1.57 20.19
C TRP A 3 -10.23 0.10 19.93
N THR A 4 -11.28 -0.72 19.99
CA THR A 4 -11.23 -2.06 19.39
C THR A 4 -10.93 -1.82 17.91
N ARG A 5 -9.66 -2.03 17.51
CA ARG A 5 -9.25 -2.02 16.10
C ARG A 5 -10.14 -3.04 15.40
N ARG A 6 -11.14 -2.57 14.64
CA ARG A 6 -12.00 -3.43 13.82
C ARG A 6 -11.06 -4.27 12.95
N LYS A 7 -11.33 -5.57 12.86
CA LYS A 7 -10.65 -6.43 11.89
C LYS A 7 -10.83 -5.77 10.52
N LYS A 8 -9.73 -5.63 9.79
CA LYS A 8 -9.74 -4.95 8.50
C LYS A 8 -10.37 -5.92 7.52
N GLU A 9 -11.63 -5.67 7.17
CA GLU A 9 -12.32 -6.43 6.12
C GLU A 9 -11.49 -6.32 4.84
N VAL A 10 -10.98 -7.45 4.36
CA VAL A 10 -10.13 -7.49 3.17
C VAL A 10 -11.03 -7.52 1.96
N LEU A 11 -11.35 -6.34 1.45
CA LEU A 11 -12.14 -6.20 0.22
C LEU A 11 -11.27 -6.48 -1.02
N PRO A 12 -11.84 -7.11 -2.06
CA PRO A 12 -11.21 -7.23 -3.38
C PRO A 12 -10.70 -5.88 -3.89
N TRP A 13 -9.56 -5.87 -4.57
CA TRP A 13 -8.91 -4.63 -5.04
C TRP A 13 -9.86 -3.67 -5.80
N TYR A 14 -10.78 -4.18 -6.62
CA TYR A 14 -11.76 -3.40 -7.40
C TYR A 14 -12.95 -2.86 -6.57
N ARG A 15 -13.10 -3.32 -5.33
CA ARG A 15 -14.09 -2.87 -4.33
C ARG A 15 -13.50 -1.98 -3.26
N GLN A 16 -12.17 -1.85 -3.20
CA GLN A 16 -11.53 -0.99 -2.21
C GLN A 16 -11.88 0.50 -2.46
N PRO A 17 -12.04 1.32 -1.40
CA PRO A 17 -12.28 2.76 -1.53
C PRO A 17 -11.16 3.50 -2.29
N THR A 18 -9.97 2.91 -2.33
CA THR A 18 -8.79 3.42 -3.02
C THR A 18 -8.80 3.14 -4.53
N TYR A 19 -9.72 2.31 -5.03
CA TYR A 19 -9.80 1.97 -6.44
C TYR A 19 -10.28 3.17 -7.28
N LYS A 20 -9.46 3.57 -8.25
CA LYS A 20 -9.73 4.71 -9.16
C LYS A 20 -10.15 4.31 -10.57
N GLY A 21 -10.24 3.01 -10.86
CA GLY A 21 -10.56 2.53 -12.21
C GLY A 21 -12.05 2.63 -12.55
N LYS A 22 -12.35 2.67 -13.85
CA LYS A 22 -13.72 2.75 -14.39
C LYS A 22 -14.26 1.35 -14.71
N MET A 23 -14.57 0.57 -13.68
CA MET A 23 -15.32 -0.68 -13.84
C MET A 23 -16.81 -0.47 -13.58
N THR A 24 -17.64 -1.03 -14.45
CA THR A 24 -19.08 -1.10 -14.27
C THR A 24 -19.44 -2.07 -13.15
N GLU A 25 -20.62 -1.90 -12.55
CA GLU A 25 -21.08 -2.82 -11.51
C GLU A 25 -21.26 -4.26 -12.05
N ALA A 26 -21.65 -4.40 -13.31
CA ALA A 26 -21.78 -5.71 -13.96
C ALA A 26 -20.42 -6.44 -14.05
N GLU A 27 -19.35 -5.73 -14.40
CA GLU A 27 -17.99 -6.30 -14.43
C GLU A 27 -17.52 -6.70 -13.04
N LYS A 28 -17.78 -5.87 -12.02
CA LYS A 28 -17.44 -6.20 -10.63
C LYS A 28 -18.15 -7.47 -10.16
N ARG A 29 -19.46 -7.60 -10.44
CA ARG A 29 -20.22 -8.81 -10.11
C ARG A 29 -19.72 -10.06 -10.84
N ARG A 30 -19.23 -9.92 -12.08
CA ARG A 30 -18.57 -11.03 -12.81
C ARG A 30 -17.30 -11.48 -12.08
N LEU A 31 -16.46 -10.55 -11.61
CA LEU A 31 -15.27 -10.88 -10.83
C LEU A 31 -15.62 -11.52 -9.48
N ASP A 32 -16.62 -10.99 -8.78
CA ASP A 32 -17.10 -11.58 -7.53
C ASP A 32 -17.56 -13.03 -7.74
N ALA A 33 -18.18 -13.34 -8.88
CA ALA A 33 -18.61 -14.69 -9.20
C ALA A 33 -17.44 -15.67 -9.34
N PHE A 34 -16.26 -15.24 -9.79
CA PHE A 34 -15.05 -16.07 -9.77
C PHE A 34 -14.52 -16.28 -8.35
N ARG A 35 -14.59 -15.25 -7.50
CA ARG A 35 -14.14 -15.32 -6.10
C ARG A 35 -15.04 -16.16 -5.19
N MET A 36 -16.33 -16.29 -5.53
CA MET A 36 -17.28 -17.13 -4.79
C MET A 36 -17.16 -18.63 -5.12
N GLN A 37 -16.39 -18.98 -6.16
CA GLN A 37 -16.13 -20.38 -6.48
C GLN A 37 -15.17 -21.00 -5.44
N PRO A 38 -15.31 -22.30 -5.13
CA PRO A 38 -14.41 -22.97 -4.19
C PRO A 38 -12.93 -22.83 -4.57
N ASN A 39 -12.65 -22.89 -5.88
CA ASN A 39 -11.31 -22.71 -6.44
C ASN A 39 -11.35 -21.55 -7.43
N HIS A 40 -10.55 -20.52 -7.16
CA HIS A 40 -10.35 -19.42 -8.11
C HIS A 40 -9.52 -19.93 -9.30
N PRO A 41 -9.75 -19.47 -10.55
CA PRO A 41 -8.97 -19.90 -11.71
C PRO A 41 -7.49 -19.48 -11.71
N ALA A 42 -7.07 -18.66 -10.74
CA ALA A 42 -5.70 -18.19 -10.61
C ALA A 42 -4.99 -19.07 -9.57
N ALA A 43 -3.73 -19.40 -9.85
CA ALA A 43 -2.90 -20.14 -8.92
C ALA A 43 -2.69 -19.35 -7.61
N THR A 44 -2.52 -20.06 -6.50
CA THR A 44 -2.00 -19.47 -5.26
C THR A 44 -0.47 -19.49 -5.27
N VAL A 45 0.16 -18.72 -4.39
CA VAL A 45 1.63 -18.69 -4.25
C VAL A 45 2.18 -20.10 -4.03
N ASP A 46 1.53 -20.89 -3.18
CA ASP A 46 1.95 -22.26 -2.84
C ASP A 46 1.89 -23.23 -4.02
N GLU A 47 1.07 -22.93 -5.03
CA GLU A 47 0.94 -23.73 -6.26
C GLU A 47 1.98 -23.37 -7.33
N LEU A 48 2.72 -22.28 -7.16
CA LEU A 48 3.76 -21.86 -8.11
C LEU A 48 5.06 -22.66 -7.94
N PRO A 49 5.90 -22.78 -8.98
CA PRO A 49 7.25 -23.34 -8.84
C PRO A 49 8.09 -22.58 -7.80
N GLU A 50 8.95 -23.29 -7.08
CA GLU A 50 9.76 -22.73 -5.99
C GLU A 50 10.61 -21.53 -6.44
N GLU A 51 11.14 -21.56 -7.66
CA GLU A 51 11.91 -20.45 -8.23
C GLU A 51 11.06 -19.19 -8.39
N VAL A 52 9.80 -19.34 -8.76
CA VAL A 52 8.85 -18.23 -8.91
C VAL A 52 8.44 -17.70 -7.54
N GLN A 53 8.17 -18.57 -6.57
CA GLN A 53 7.87 -18.16 -5.19
C GLN A 53 9.03 -17.36 -4.59
N SER A 54 10.25 -17.88 -4.71
CA SER A 54 11.47 -17.21 -4.23
C SER A 54 11.66 -15.84 -4.88
N TYR A 55 11.39 -15.75 -6.19
CA TYR A 55 11.45 -14.49 -6.93
C TYR A 55 10.42 -13.47 -6.45
N ILE A 56 9.15 -13.89 -6.26
CA ILE A 56 8.09 -13.03 -5.72
C ILE A 56 8.46 -12.54 -4.32
N ASN A 57 8.86 -13.44 -3.43
CA ASN A 57 9.27 -13.09 -2.06
C ASN A 57 10.40 -12.06 -2.07
N ARG A 58 11.41 -12.24 -2.94
CA ARG A 58 12.51 -11.27 -3.08
C ARG A 58 12.00 -9.91 -3.54
N LEU A 59 11.12 -9.87 -4.55
CA LEU A 59 10.55 -8.61 -5.03
C LEU A 59 9.73 -7.89 -3.95
N GLU A 60 8.96 -8.63 -3.16
CA GLU A 60 8.16 -8.06 -2.07
C GLU A 60 9.05 -7.47 -0.97
N MET A 61 10.13 -8.18 -0.61
CA MET A 61 11.15 -7.65 0.32
C MET A 61 11.82 -6.39 -0.24
N GLU A 62 12.27 -6.41 -1.50
CA GLU A 62 12.88 -5.23 -2.13
C GLU A 62 11.93 -4.02 -2.19
N LEU A 63 10.64 -4.28 -2.44
CA LEU A 63 9.61 -3.24 -2.47
C LEU A 63 9.37 -2.67 -1.07
N TYR A 64 9.31 -3.54 -0.06
CA TYR A 64 9.19 -3.14 1.34
C TYR A 64 10.38 -2.27 1.77
N ASP A 65 11.61 -2.71 1.51
CA ASP A 65 12.83 -1.97 1.82
C ASP A 65 12.84 -0.60 1.13
N LYS A 66 12.49 -0.53 -0.16
CA LYS A 66 12.38 0.75 -0.89
C LYS A 66 11.35 1.70 -0.27
N LYS A 67 10.18 1.19 0.14
CA LYS A 67 9.17 2.01 0.84
C LYS A 67 9.73 2.56 2.15
N GLN A 68 10.45 1.75 2.91
CA GLN A 68 11.03 2.16 4.20
C GLN A 68 12.19 3.14 4.04
N ASP A 69 13.08 2.91 3.07
CA ASP A 69 14.21 3.78 2.79
C ASP A 69 13.74 5.16 2.32
N MET A 70 12.74 5.20 1.42
CA MET A 70 12.15 6.47 0.97
C MET A 70 11.52 7.25 2.14
N LEU A 71 10.78 6.57 3.03
CA LEU A 71 10.21 7.20 4.23
C LEU A 71 11.30 7.72 5.17
N THR A 72 12.32 6.91 5.41
CA THR A 72 13.46 7.27 6.26
C THR A 72 14.19 8.50 5.70
N GLY A 73 14.52 8.48 4.41
CA GLY A 73 15.16 9.59 3.72
C GLY A 73 14.36 10.89 3.80
N ARG A 74 13.03 10.82 3.60
CA ARG A 74 12.14 11.99 3.73
C ARG A 74 12.13 12.53 5.16
N THR A 75 12.01 11.66 6.16
CA THR A 75 11.99 12.05 7.57
C THR A 75 13.31 12.68 7.99
N VAL A 76 14.44 12.04 7.66
CA VAL A 76 15.78 12.57 7.95
C VAL A 76 15.99 13.92 7.25
N GLY A 77 15.60 14.06 5.98
CA GLY A 77 15.74 15.30 5.23
C GLY A 77 14.98 16.47 5.86
N ILE A 78 13.72 16.27 6.26
CA ILE A 78 12.91 17.32 6.89
C ILE A 78 13.46 17.64 8.30
N SER A 79 13.83 16.64 9.08
CA SER A 79 14.42 16.84 10.41
C SER A 79 15.76 17.57 10.33
N ALA A 80 16.61 17.26 9.35
CA ALA A 80 17.88 17.94 9.12
C ALA A 80 17.67 19.42 8.76
N ALA A 81 16.68 19.73 7.93
CA ALA A 81 16.31 21.11 7.62
C ALA A 81 15.83 21.86 8.88
N GLY A 82 15.01 21.23 9.72
CA GLY A 82 14.59 21.78 11.01
C GLY A 82 15.76 22.03 11.97
N ALA A 83 16.70 21.09 12.05
CA ALA A 83 17.92 21.23 12.86
C ALA A 83 18.81 22.38 12.37
N ALA A 84 19.05 22.46 11.06
CA ALA A 84 19.80 23.57 10.46
C ALA A 84 19.14 24.93 10.74
N TRP A 85 17.80 24.99 10.65
CA TRP A 85 17.03 26.19 10.98
C TRP A 85 17.19 26.59 12.45
N LEU A 86 17.17 25.64 13.39
CA LEU A 86 17.46 25.92 14.81
C LEU A 86 18.88 26.43 15.01
N CYS A 87 19.87 25.78 14.39
CA CYS A 87 21.27 26.20 14.50
C CYS A 87 21.47 27.64 14.01
N ILE A 88 20.85 28.02 12.90
CA ILE A 88 20.93 29.39 12.37
C ILE A 88 20.30 30.39 13.35
N ASN A 89 19.15 30.08 13.93
CA ASN A 89 18.49 31.02 14.86
C ASN A 89 19.20 31.11 16.22
N TYR A 90 19.89 30.04 16.64
CA TYR A 90 20.62 30.00 17.91
C TYR A 90 22.01 30.63 17.84
N PHE A 91 22.78 30.34 16.79
CA PHE A 91 24.16 30.85 16.60
C PHE A 91 24.25 32.10 15.72
N GLY A 92 23.21 32.39 14.93
CA GLY A 92 23.12 33.58 14.08
C GLY A 92 22.37 34.73 14.75
N PRO A 93 21.80 35.67 13.96
CA PRO A 93 20.98 36.73 14.53
C PRO A 93 19.75 36.11 15.22
N PRO A 94 19.43 36.53 16.45
CA PRO A 94 18.32 35.96 17.20
C PRO A 94 17.04 36.17 16.42
N ALA A 95 16.26 35.11 16.29
CA ALA A 95 14.99 35.18 15.62
C ALA A 95 14.09 36.24 16.29
N THR A 96 13.43 37.05 15.47
CA THR A 96 12.58 38.15 15.94
C THR A 96 11.35 37.67 16.73
N THR A 97 10.97 36.40 16.59
CA THR A 97 9.75 35.86 17.18
C THR A 97 9.93 34.41 17.63
N ILE A 98 9.38 34.08 18.81
CA ILE A 98 9.42 32.73 19.41
C ILE A 98 8.82 31.64 18.50
N TRP A 99 7.92 32.02 17.59
CA TRP A 99 7.30 31.13 16.60
C TRP A 99 8.31 30.41 15.69
N THR A 100 9.45 31.02 15.42
CA THR A 100 10.51 30.41 14.59
C THR A 100 11.12 29.19 15.25
N TYR A 101 11.37 29.24 16.56
CA TYR A 101 11.85 28.10 17.35
C TYR A 101 10.80 27.00 17.45
N ILE A 102 9.53 27.38 17.64
CA ILE A 102 8.41 26.42 17.65
C ILE A 102 8.33 25.69 16.30
N PHE A 103 8.39 26.42 15.19
CA PHE A 103 8.32 25.85 13.84
C PHE A 103 9.50 24.91 13.55
N ALA A 104 10.71 25.31 13.92
CA ALA A 104 11.90 24.48 13.71
C ALA A 104 11.90 23.21 14.59
N THR A 105 11.37 23.31 15.82
CA THR A 105 11.14 22.16 16.70
C THR A 105 10.05 21.24 16.16
N ALA A 106 9.00 21.79 15.55
CA ALA A 106 7.96 21.02 14.87
C ALA A 106 8.52 20.27 13.64
N LEU A 107 9.35 20.92 12.82
CA LEU A 107 10.08 20.29 11.72
C LEU A 107 10.99 19.14 12.17
N LEU A 108 11.52 19.21 13.39
CA LEU A 108 12.29 18.12 13.96
C LEU A 108 11.41 16.95 14.40
N SER A 109 10.32 17.22 15.12
CA SER A 109 9.53 16.21 15.83
C SER A 109 8.39 15.59 15.02
N VAL A 110 7.66 16.39 14.23
CA VAL A 110 6.49 15.95 13.47
C VAL A 110 6.83 14.85 12.44
N PRO A 111 7.95 14.93 11.68
CA PRO A 111 8.30 13.87 10.73
C PRO A 111 8.47 12.50 11.38
N TRP A 112 8.97 12.42 12.62
CA TRP A 112 9.11 11.14 13.34
C TRP A 112 7.77 10.57 13.79
N LEU A 113 6.82 11.42 14.17
CA LEU A 113 5.46 10.97 14.49
C LEU A 113 4.81 10.38 13.23
N ILE A 114 4.88 11.08 12.10
CA ILE A 114 4.36 10.60 10.81
C ILE A 114 5.07 9.32 10.40
N HIS A 115 6.40 9.26 10.53
CA HIS A 115 7.22 8.09 10.22
C HIS A 115 6.74 6.86 11.00
N GLN A 116 6.48 6.98 12.30
CA GLN A 116 5.98 5.84 13.09
C GLN A 116 4.63 5.31 12.57
N PHE A 117 3.72 6.21 12.17
CA PHE A 117 2.44 5.81 11.60
C PHE A 117 2.58 5.17 10.20
N GLU A 118 3.37 5.78 9.31
CA GLU A 118 3.57 5.29 7.95
C GLU A 118 4.41 4.00 7.93
N TRP A 119 5.43 3.88 8.79
CA TRP A 119 6.21 2.66 8.97
C TRP A 119 5.32 1.50 9.38
N LYS A 120 4.49 1.72 10.40
CA LYS A 120 3.54 0.70 10.84
C LYS A 120 2.56 0.34 9.74
N LYS A 121 2.03 1.32 9.01
CA LYS A 121 1.14 1.07 7.89
C LYS A 121 1.80 0.21 6.81
N ASN A 122 3.06 0.48 6.45
CA ASN A 122 3.80 -0.31 5.47
C ASN A 122 4.08 -1.74 5.97
N ALA A 123 4.39 -1.92 7.25
CA ALA A 123 4.54 -3.23 7.86
C ALA A 123 3.22 -4.01 7.85
N ASP A 124 2.10 -3.36 8.22
CA ASP A 124 0.75 -3.95 8.19
C ASP A 124 0.30 -4.29 6.76
N GLU A 125 0.82 -3.62 5.72
CA GLU A 125 0.58 -3.96 4.31
C GLU A 125 1.41 -5.17 3.84
N PHE A 126 2.66 -5.29 4.29
CA PHE A 126 3.58 -6.37 3.91
C PHE A 126 3.24 -7.68 4.63
N LEU A 127 3.06 -7.64 5.94
CA LEU A 127 2.71 -8.78 6.78
C LEU A 127 1.58 -8.37 7.74
N PRO A 128 0.31 -8.57 7.35
CA PRO A 128 -0.79 -8.06 8.15
C PRO A 128 -0.91 -8.87 9.45
N GLU A 129 -0.78 -8.20 10.60
CA GLU A 129 -0.83 -8.82 11.93
C GLU A 129 -2.21 -9.47 12.24
N LYS A 130 -3.25 -9.09 11.50
CA LYS A 130 -4.65 -9.45 11.77
C LYS A 130 -5.40 -9.80 10.49
N LEU A 131 -5.03 -10.91 9.86
CA LEU A 131 -5.89 -11.52 8.84
C LEU A 131 -7.13 -12.13 9.50
N GLU A 132 -8.26 -12.02 8.82
CA GLU A 132 -9.38 -12.93 9.06
C GLU A 132 -8.99 -14.35 8.60
N PRO A 133 -9.57 -15.40 9.20
CA PRO A 133 -9.20 -16.79 8.86
C PRO A 133 -9.37 -17.11 7.37
N ASP A 134 -10.27 -16.40 6.67
CA ASP A 134 -10.53 -16.58 5.24
C ASP A 134 -9.86 -15.50 4.36
N ALA A 135 -9.07 -14.59 4.95
CA ALA A 135 -8.38 -13.56 4.20
C ALA A 135 -7.18 -14.14 3.45
N LEU A 136 -6.97 -13.66 2.23
CA LEU A 136 -5.83 -14.03 1.40
C LEU A 136 -4.59 -13.25 1.85
N MET A 137 -3.43 -13.87 1.69
CA MET A 137 -2.16 -13.17 1.78
C MET A 137 -2.08 -12.08 0.69
N PRO A 138 -1.38 -10.97 0.93
CA PRO A 138 -1.23 -9.89 -0.06
C PRO A 138 -0.74 -10.39 -1.42
N SER A 139 0.18 -11.36 -1.42
CA SER A 139 0.76 -11.98 -2.61
C SER A 139 -0.28 -12.76 -3.43
N ASP A 140 -1.12 -13.57 -2.77
CA ASP A 140 -2.22 -14.31 -3.42
C ASP A 140 -3.27 -13.36 -4.00
N GLU A 141 -3.63 -12.30 -3.28
CA GLU A 141 -4.53 -11.26 -3.78
C GLU A 141 -3.93 -10.57 -5.01
N GLY A 142 -2.62 -10.34 -5.03
CA GLY A 142 -1.89 -9.79 -6.18
C GLY A 142 -1.98 -10.71 -7.41
N ILE A 143 -1.72 -12.01 -7.24
CA ILE A 143 -1.80 -12.99 -8.34
C ILE A 143 -3.23 -13.06 -8.89
N ARG A 144 -4.25 -13.10 -8.01
CA ARG A 144 -5.66 -13.07 -8.43
C ARG A 144 -6.00 -11.79 -9.16
N ALA A 145 -5.57 -10.64 -8.66
CA ALA A 145 -5.83 -9.34 -9.29
C ALA A 145 -5.26 -9.27 -10.71
N GLU A 146 -4.03 -9.74 -10.92
CA GLU A 146 -3.42 -9.79 -12.25
C GLU A 146 -4.19 -10.70 -13.22
N TRP A 147 -4.65 -11.86 -12.75
CA TRP A 147 -5.51 -12.72 -13.55
C TRP A 147 -6.83 -12.05 -13.91
N GLU A 148 -7.50 -11.42 -12.94
CA GLU A 148 -8.77 -10.71 -13.12
C GLU A 148 -8.64 -9.54 -14.10
N LEU A 149 -7.55 -8.79 -14.01
CA LEU A 149 -7.21 -7.72 -14.95
C LEU A 149 -7.06 -8.27 -16.37
N ASN A 150 -6.26 -9.33 -16.55
CA ASN A 150 -6.09 -9.97 -17.86
C ASN A 150 -7.41 -10.47 -18.44
N TYR A 151 -8.25 -11.10 -17.61
CA TYR A 151 -9.58 -11.55 -18.00
C TYR A 151 -10.45 -10.38 -18.49
N THR A 152 -10.50 -9.28 -17.73
CA THR A 152 -11.34 -8.12 -18.10
C THR A 152 -10.88 -7.46 -19.40
N VAL A 153 -9.56 -7.37 -19.62
CA VAL A 153 -8.98 -6.86 -20.87
C VAL A 153 -9.35 -7.77 -22.05
N ALA A 154 -9.21 -9.08 -21.89
CA ALA A 154 -9.56 -10.06 -22.93
C ALA A 154 -11.05 -10.02 -23.28
N ALA A 155 -11.93 -10.03 -22.27
CA ALA A 155 -13.37 -9.92 -22.45
C ALA A 155 -13.76 -8.62 -23.17
N SER A 156 -13.17 -7.50 -22.76
CA SER A 156 -13.39 -6.18 -23.40
C SER A 156 -12.94 -6.14 -24.86
N ARG A 157 -11.91 -6.91 -25.22
CA ARG A 157 -11.43 -7.01 -26.60
C ARG A 157 -12.39 -7.86 -27.43
N GLN A 158 -12.88 -8.98 -26.88
CA GLN A 158 -13.83 -9.85 -27.53
C GLN A 158 -15.17 -9.14 -27.81
N GLU A 159 -15.72 -8.42 -26.83
CA GLU A 159 -16.96 -7.64 -26.99
C GLU A 159 -16.82 -6.52 -28.05
N ARG A 160 -15.62 -5.96 -28.21
CA ARG A 160 -15.34 -4.96 -29.25
C ARG A 160 -15.26 -5.58 -30.64
N ASN A 161 -14.69 -6.77 -30.76
CA ASN A 161 -14.62 -7.49 -32.03
C ASN A 161 -15.99 -7.99 -32.46
N SER A 162 -16.80 -8.54 -31.55
CA SER A 162 -18.14 -9.05 -31.87
C SER A 162 -19.16 -7.96 -32.25
N LYS A 163 -18.86 -6.68 -32.01
CA LYS A 163 -19.68 -5.54 -32.44
C LYS A 163 -19.25 -4.97 -33.80
N ARG A 164 -18.08 -5.38 -34.30
CA ARG A 164 -17.56 -4.95 -35.61
C ARG A 164 -17.97 -5.89 -36.74
N ASP A 165 -18.28 -7.13 -36.40
CA ASP A 165 -18.88 -8.14 -37.28
C ASP A 165 -20.41 -8.01 -37.28
#